data_AF-A0A927LMB4-F1
#
_entry.id   AF-A0A927LMB4-F1
#
_cell.length_a   1.000
_cell.length_b   1.000
_cell.length_c   1.000
_cell.angle_alpha   90.00
_cell.angle_beta   90.00
_cell.angle_gamma   90.00
#
_symmetry.space_group_name_H-M   'P 1'
#
loop_
_entity.id
_entity.type
_entity.pdbx_description
1 polymer ?
#
loop_
_entity_poly.entity_id
_entity_poly.type
_entity_poly.pdbx_seq_one_letter_code
_entity_poly.pdbx_strand_id
1 'polypeptide(L)'
;MRKIIALVLCFFLLSFTVLPFASAIAREGVKSVEDFKDLKTLPQETKAKFDELIRGGVFSGVSEDTFGLDSKMDRAQFAKVAAIIFSLPTNKALTTPSFTDLGTDHWSFTYVEALKKAGLTNGYDSEGKTYNPSGEVSRQELAAFLIRGLSLEELAQKTAPVSDSTVDDWAKGYVTLALEKNIMAKQDNGTFGGKTPATRKMLVLASYEATKILAGPTPPLSPSPSPSPLPSPAPNKGDSGKVSAKGKRVLMTSDVNTSNPDFRKDDNMVVNRLQSLGFEVTRLASTKITAEAFEGYDLAYIGWSTNPKYVKKKLKSLPIPIIYSHSRTMGDADLSSVSENANAEKQTEISIVKPDHPLAAGLTGDVQIHYEPYRLTYGVPSKDAIVVATVKGEPNKATIFAYEKGSKNILGETVPARSAFFFTNLGTQMNENATDEFWKLFDAEVLWAIQTPES
;
A
#
# COMPACT_ATOMS: atom_id res chain seq x y z
N MET A 1 35.82 -59.72 51.03
CA MET A 1 34.52 -60.14 51.59
C MET A 1 33.41 -59.45 50.80
N ARG A 2 32.46 -60.25 50.26
CA ARG A 2 31.06 -59.95 49.87
C ARG A 2 30.78 -58.58 49.19
N LYS A 3 30.52 -58.49 47.87
CA LYS A 3 29.36 -58.94 47.05
C LYS A 3 28.35 -57.79 46.74
N ILE A 4 28.22 -57.48 45.42
CA ILE A 4 26.99 -57.13 44.66
C ILE A 4 26.49 -55.66 44.86
N ILE A 5 26.24 -54.80 43.85
CA ILE A 5 25.15 -54.71 42.82
C ILE A 5 25.57 -53.58 41.82
N ALA A 6 25.70 -53.81 40.51
CA ALA A 6 24.82 -53.37 39.38
C ALA A 6 24.34 -51.89 39.45
N LEU A 7 24.21 -51.05 38.42
CA LEU A 7 23.83 -51.24 37.01
C LEU A 7 24.04 -49.88 36.27
N VAL A 8 24.52 -49.95 35.03
CA VAL A 8 24.34 -49.09 33.83
C VAL A 8 23.48 -47.80 33.94
N LEU A 9 23.99 -46.66 33.45
CA LEU A 9 23.34 -45.81 32.40
C LEU A 9 24.17 -44.57 32.02
N CYS A 10 24.44 -44.41 30.73
CA CYS A 10 24.82 -43.15 30.09
C CYS A 10 23.79 -42.06 30.43
N PHE A 11 24.23 -40.85 30.83
CA PHE A 11 23.46 -39.64 30.55
C PHE A 11 24.37 -38.44 30.28
N PHE A 12 24.21 -37.94 29.07
CA PHE A 12 24.71 -36.69 28.51
C PHE A 12 24.02 -35.48 29.18
N LEU A 13 24.69 -34.33 29.05
CA LEU A 13 24.14 -32.95 29.03
C LEU A 13 23.91 -32.20 30.35
N LEU A 14 24.93 -31.38 30.65
CA LEU A 14 24.90 -30.01 31.17
C LEU A 14 23.51 -29.36 31.27
N SER A 15 23.07 -29.21 32.52
CA SER A 15 22.01 -28.28 32.93
C SER A 15 22.58 -26.86 33.02
N PHE A 16 22.26 -26.00 32.05
CA PHE A 16 22.28 -24.55 32.24
C PHE A 16 20.84 -24.06 32.27
N THR A 17 20.46 -23.48 33.41
CA THR A 17 19.15 -22.88 33.68
C THR A 17 18.90 -21.73 32.72
N VAL A 18 17.83 -21.83 31.93
CA VAL A 18 17.24 -20.74 31.16
C VAL A 18 16.58 -19.74 32.10
N LEU A 19 17.11 -18.51 32.14
CA LEU A 19 16.35 -17.31 32.53
C LEU A 19 15.82 -16.65 31.25
N PRO A 20 14.51 -16.37 31.12
CA PRO A 20 14.00 -15.61 30.00
C PRO A 20 14.17 -14.12 30.30
N PHE A 21 15.26 -13.52 29.84
CA PHE A 21 15.27 -12.07 29.61
C PHE A 21 14.76 -11.83 28.20
N ALA A 22 13.44 -11.77 28.06
CA ALA A 22 12.80 -11.11 26.95
C ALA A 22 13.09 -9.61 27.08
N SER A 23 14.23 -9.15 26.56
CA SER A 23 14.41 -7.75 26.27
C SER A 23 13.67 -7.45 24.97
N ALA A 24 12.43 -6.98 25.11
CA ALA A 24 11.74 -6.26 24.06
C ALA A 24 12.57 -5.02 23.73
N ILE A 25 13.33 -5.07 22.63
CA ILE A 25 13.99 -3.88 22.10
C ILE A 25 12.90 -3.09 21.36
N ALA A 26 12.47 -1.99 21.98
CA ALA A 26 11.60 -1.02 21.35
C ALA A 26 12.24 -0.49 20.05
N ARG A 27 11.47 -0.52 18.97
CA ARG A 27 11.83 -0.03 17.62
C ARG A 27 11.70 1.50 17.63
N GLU A 28 12.79 2.25 17.46
CA GLU A 28 12.68 3.70 17.29
C GLU A 28 12.07 4.05 15.91
N GLY A 29 11.05 4.94 15.94
CA GLY A 29 10.60 5.73 14.79
C GLY A 29 9.19 5.45 14.24
N VAL A 30 8.64 4.24 14.38
CA VAL A 30 7.23 3.95 14.02
C VAL A 30 6.45 3.67 15.28
N LYS A 31 5.57 4.60 15.63
CA LYS A 31 4.69 4.44 16.79
C LYS A 31 3.80 3.20 16.62
N SER A 32 3.45 2.64 17.75
CA SER A 32 2.66 1.45 17.96
C SER A 32 1.76 1.70 19.16
N VAL A 33 0.89 0.74 19.49
CA VAL A 33 0.06 0.87 20.69
C VAL A 33 0.87 1.03 21.98
N GLU A 34 2.11 0.54 22.01
CA GLU A 34 2.97 0.62 23.20
C GLU A 34 3.53 2.02 23.46
N ASP A 35 3.51 2.88 22.44
CA ASP A 35 3.99 4.26 22.52
C ASP A 35 2.94 5.21 23.12
N PHE A 36 1.69 4.77 23.27
CA PHE A 36 0.59 5.58 23.78
C PHE A 36 0.10 5.07 25.14
N LYS A 37 0.20 5.91 26.17
CA LYS A 37 -0.15 5.58 27.57
C LYS A 37 -1.59 5.11 27.71
N ASP A 38 -2.52 5.79 27.03
CA ASP A 38 -3.95 5.52 27.07
C ASP A 38 -4.37 4.28 26.27
N LEU A 39 -3.49 3.69 25.48
CA LEU A 39 -3.75 2.43 24.77
C LEU A 39 -3.30 1.19 25.56
N LYS A 40 -2.43 1.34 26.57
CA LYS A 40 -1.80 0.22 27.30
C LYS A 40 -2.78 -0.66 28.07
N THR A 41 -3.92 -0.12 28.49
CA THR A 41 -4.92 -0.85 29.29
C THR A 41 -6.04 -1.47 28.45
N LEU A 42 -6.03 -1.27 27.13
CA LEU A 42 -7.05 -1.84 26.25
C LEU A 42 -6.95 -3.38 26.19
N PRO A 43 -8.08 -4.09 25.98
CA PRO A 43 -8.07 -5.52 25.70
C PRO A 43 -7.17 -5.86 24.51
N GLN A 44 -6.51 -7.01 24.54
CA GLN A 44 -5.52 -7.41 23.52
C GLN A 44 -6.08 -7.38 22.09
N GLU A 45 -7.33 -7.83 21.90
CA GLU A 45 -7.97 -7.79 20.59
C GLU A 45 -8.16 -6.34 20.11
N THR A 46 -8.58 -5.44 21.00
CA THR A 46 -8.73 -4.01 20.68
C THR A 46 -7.37 -3.39 20.36
N LYS A 47 -6.32 -3.71 21.14
CA LYS A 47 -4.96 -3.26 20.85
C LYS A 47 -4.48 -3.68 19.46
N ALA A 48 -4.75 -4.92 19.04
CA ALA A 48 -4.33 -5.40 17.73
C ALA A 48 -4.91 -4.54 16.59
N LYS A 49 -6.20 -4.16 16.68
CA LYS A 49 -6.87 -3.29 15.70
C LYS A 49 -6.22 -1.90 15.63
N PHE A 50 -5.92 -1.33 16.80
CA PHE A 50 -5.23 -0.03 16.88
C PHE A 50 -3.80 -0.13 16.34
N ASP A 51 -3.07 -1.17 16.71
CA ASP A 51 -1.68 -1.34 16.31
C ASP A 51 -1.57 -1.50 14.80
N GLU A 52 -2.48 -2.24 14.17
CA GLU A 52 -2.54 -2.38 12.72
C GLU A 52 -2.72 -1.03 12.03
N LEU A 53 -3.69 -0.23 12.47
CA LEU A 53 -4.00 1.06 11.84
C LEU A 53 -2.98 2.16 12.18
N ILE A 54 -2.35 2.13 13.35
CA ILE A 54 -1.25 3.04 13.71
C ILE A 54 -0.01 2.69 12.90
N ARG A 55 0.37 1.40 12.85
CA ARG A 55 1.55 0.94 12.09
C ARG A 55 1.35 1.08 10.58
N GLY A 56 0.10 1.01 10.11
CA GLY A 56 -0.28 1.28 8.72
C GLY A 56 -0.30 2.76 8.35
N GLY A 57 -0.03 3.67 9.29
CA GLY A 57 -0.01 5.11 9.04
C GLY A 57 -1.41 5.74 8.92
N VAL A 58 -2.47 4.98 9.18
CA VAL A 58 -3.85 5.44 9.08
C VAL A 58 -4.19 6.37 10.25
N PHE A 59 -3.65 6.10 11.44
CA PHE A 59 -3.86 6.91 12.63
C PHE A 59 -2.56 7.34 13.31
N SER A 60 -2.55 8.56 13.82
CA SER A 60 -1.53 9.11 14.71
C SER A 60 -2.17 9.54 16.03
N GLY A 61 -1.37 9.64 17.11
CA GLY A 61 -1.84 10.18 18.39
C GLY A 61 -2.10 11.69 18.35
N VAL A 62 -2.76 12.20 19.39
CA VAL A 62 -2.99 13.64 19.61
C VAL A 62 -1.80 14.32 20.28
N SER A 63 -0.92 13.55 20.90
CA SER A 63 0.38 13.99 21.41
C SER A 63 1.43 12.90 21.20
N GLU A 64 2.66 13.15 21.69
CA GLU A 64 3.76 12.20 21.58
C GLU A 64 3.45 10.84 22.22
N ASP A 65 2.72 10.81 23.32
CA ASP A 65 2.47 9.62 24.14
C ASP A 65 0.98 9.39 24.46
N THR A 66 0.08 10.14 23.84
CA THR A 66 -1.37 10.05 24.06
C THR A 66 -2.12 9.93 22.72
N PHE A 67 -2.93 8.89 22.60
CA PHE A 67 -3.74 8.64 21.40
C PHE A 67 -5.03 9.46 21.37
N GLY A 68 -5.64 9.69 22.54
CA GLY A 68 -6.89 10.43 22.72
C GLY A 68 -8.12 9.57 22.46
N LEU A 69 -8.22 8.38 23.06
CA LEU A 69 -9.31 7.41 22.80
C LEU A 69 -10.71 8.01 22.86
N ASP A 70 -11.00 8.74 23.95
CA ASP A 70 -12.31 9.31 24.24
C ASP A 70 -12.45 10.74 23.73
N SER A 71 -11.38 11.29 23.14
CA SER A 71 -11.47 12.57 22.46
C SER A 71 -12.43 12.45 21.29
N LYS A 72 -13.30 13.45 21.18
CA LYS A 72 -14.20 13.58 20.05
C LYS A 72 -13.39 13.91 18.81
N MET A 73 -13.84 13.38 17.68
CA MET A 73 -13.17 13.58 16.41
C MET A 73 -13.82 14.72 15.62
N ASP A 74 -12.99 15.60 15.09
CA ASP A 74 -13.43 16.65 14.16
C ASP A 74 -13.53 16.13 12.71
N ARG A 75 -14.28 16.84 11.87
CA ARG A 75 -14.53 16.48 10.47
C ARG A 75 -13.26 16.49 9.62
N ALA A 76 -12.30 17.35 9.93
CA ALA A 76 -11.02 17.41 9.22
C ALA A 76 -10.15 16.16 9.46
N GLN A 77 -10.06 15.68 10.71
CA GLN A 77 -9.40 14.45 11.10
C GLN A 77 -10.07 13.24 10.44
N PHE A 78 -11.40 13.24 10.45
CA PHE A 78 -12.16 12.22 9.74
C PHE A 78 -11.83 12.20 8.24
N ALA A 79 -11.81 13.37 7.58
CA ALA A 79 -11.54 13.46 6.15
C ALA A 79 -10.19 12.83 5.78
N LYS A 80 -9.14 13.13 6.57
CA LYS A 80 -7.82 12.53 6.37
C LYS A 80 -7.87 11.00 6.49
N VAL A 81 -8.48 10.48 7.56
CA VAL A 81 -8.54 9.02 7.78
C VAL A 81 -9.36 8.33 6.68
N ALA A 82 -10.51 8.90 6.31
CA ALA A 82 -11.35 8.36 5.25
C ALA A 82 -10.62 8.35 3.90
N ALA A 83 -9.90 9.44 3.57
CA ALA A 83 -9.10 9.50 2.36
C ALA A 83 -8.02 8.41 2.32
N ILE A 84 -7.36 8.13 3.44
CA ILE A 84 -6.34 7.08 3.52
C ILE A 84 -6.98 5.69 3.37
N ILE A 85 -8.03 5.39 4.14
CA ILE A 85 -8.66 4.06 4.15
C ILE A 85 -9.25 3.69 2.79
N PHE A 86 -9.93 4.63 2.15
CA PHE A 86 -10.54 4.42 0.85
C PHE A 86 -9.57 4.70 -0.31
N SER A 87 -8.29 4.95 0.00
CA SER A 87 -7.24 5.25 -0.98
C SER A 87 -7.68 6.34 -1.97
N LEU A 88 -8.30 7.41 -1.46
CA LEU A 88 -8.81 8.50 -2.27
C LEU A 88 -7.67 9.40 -2.71
N PRO A 89 -7.62 9.76 -4.00
CA PRO A 89 -6.62 10.68 -4.50
C PRO A 89 -6.81 12.07 -3.94
N THR A 90 -5.79 12.58 -3.28
CA THR A 90 -5.70 13.99 -2.92
C THR A 90 -5.02 14.76 -4.05
N ASN A 91 -5.33 16.05 -4.22
CA ASN A 91 -4.67 16.89 -5.22
C ASN A 91 -4.24 18.21 -4.57
N LYS A 92 -2.93 18.35 -4.31
CA LYS A 92 -2.35 19.57 -3.71
C LYS A 92 -2.29 20.76 -4.68
N ALA A 93 -2.45 20.54 -5.99
CA ALA A 93 -2.52 21.61 -6.98
C ALA A 93 -3.92 22.24 -7.07
N LEU A 94 -4.90 21.78 -6.28
CA LEU A 94 -6.21 22.41 -6.21
C LEU A 94 -6.09 23.83 -5.64
N THR A 95 -6.54 24.80 -6.42
CA THR A 95 -6.54 26.22 -6.03
C THR A 95 -7.94 26.79 -5.80
N THR A 96 -8.98 25.99 -6.08
CA THR A 96 -10.38 26.41 -5.93
C THR A 96 -11.07 25.52 -4.90
N PRO A 97 -11.42 26.06 -3.72
CA PRO A 97 -12.18 25.30 -2.73
C PRO A 97 -13.62 25.02 -3.16
N SER A 98 -14.09 23.80 -2.86
CA SER A 98 -15.50 23.44 -2.96
C SER A 98 -16.33 24.01 -1.81
N PHE A 99 -15.68 24.34 -0.68
CA PHE A 99 -16.34 24.83 0.53
C PHE A 99 -15.82 26.20 0.94
N THR A 100 -16.73 27.09 1.36
CA THR A 100 -16.40 28.49 1.67
C THR A 100 -15.65 28.69 2.98
N ASP A 101 -15.72 27.72 3.89
CA ASP A 101 -15.09 27.73 5.21
C ASP A 101 -13.82 26.86 5.28
N LEU A 102 -13.28 26.45 4.13
CA LEU A 102 -12.08 25.64 4.04
C LEU A 102 -11.12 26.19 2.98
N GLY A 103 -10.17 27.02 3.41
CA GLY A 103 -9.13 27.60 2.56
C GLY A 103 -8.14 26.55 2.03
N THR A 104 -7.46 26.88 0.93
CA THR A 104 -6.46 26.01 0.28
C THR A 104 -5.22 25.76 1.15
N ASP A 105 -4.97 26.63 2.13
CA ASP A 105 -3.89 26.56 3.12
C ASP A 105 -4.22 25.66 4.33
N HIS A 106 -5.48 25.26 4.49
CA HIS A 106 -5.89 24.38 5.58
C HIS A 106 -5.32 22.97 5.37
N TRP A 107 -4.72 22.37 6.40
CA TRP A 107 -4.07 21.05 6.31
C TRP A 107 -4.99 19.93 5.82
N SER A 108 -6.30 20.06 6.06
CA SER A 108 -7.30 19.08 5.64
C SER A 108 -7.87 19.31 4.24
N PHE A 109 -7.52 20.44 3.60
CA PHE A 109 -8.13 20.92 2.36
C PHE A 109 -8.21 19.82 1.30
N THR A 110 -7.06 19.23 0.95
CA THR A 110 -6.97 18.26 -0.14
C THR A 110 -7.67 16.93 0.17
N TYR A 111 -7.74 16.55 1.44
CA TYR A 111 -8.50 15.37 1.86
C TYR A 111 -10.00 15.60 1.75
N VAL A 112 -10.48 16.77 2.16
CA VAL A 112 -11.90 17.13 2.07
C VAL A 112 -12.36 17.23 0.61
N GLU A 113 -11.54 17.82 -0.26
CA GLU A 113 -11.79 17.84 -1.70
C GLU A 113 -11.82 16.42 -2.31
N ALA A 114 -10.92 15.53 -1.87
CA ALA A 114 -10.93 14.13 -2.28
C ALA A 114 -12.24 13.42 -1.88
N LEU A 115 -12.71 13.65 -0.66
CA LEU A 115 -14.00 13.12 -0.18
C LEU A 115 -15.17 13.67 -0.99
N LYS A 116 -15.16 14.97 -1.33
CA LYS A 116 -16.23 15.61 -2.12
C LYS A 116 -16.26 15.03 -3.53
N LYS A 117 -15.10 14.90 -4.16
CA LYS A 117 -14.96 14.30 -5.50
C LYS A 117 -15.40 12.84 -5.53
N ALA A 118 -15.10 12.08 -4.48
CA ALA A 118 -15.51 10.68 -4.35
C ALA A 118 -16.97 10.51 -3.91
N GLY A 119 -17.73 11.60 -3.71
CA GLY A 119 -19.13 11.55 -3.29
C GLY A 119 -19.34 11.17 -1.82
N LEU A 120 -18.29 11.12 -1.00
CA LEU A 120 -18.40 10.75 0.42
C LEU A 120 -18.98 11.89 1.25
N THR A 121 -18.75 13.16 0.87
CA THR A 121 -19.31 14.33 1.54
C THR A 121 -20.02 15.26 0.56
N ASN A 122 -21.15 15.83 0.98
CA ASN A 122 -21.82 16.90 0.26
C ASN A 122 -21.57 18.29 0.86
N GLY A 123 -21.01 18.37 2.06
CA GLY A 123 -20.96 19.58 2.88
C GLY A 123 -21.62 19.33 4.24
N TYR A 124 -21.73 20.39 5.03
CA TYR A 124 -22.31 20.39 6.37
C TYR A 124 -23.66 21.11 6.40
N ASP A 125 -23.76 22.27 5.73
CA ASP A 125 -25.04 22.97 5.59
C ASP A 125 -25.95 22.35 4.52
N SER A 126 -27.22 22.78 4.52
CA SER A 126 -28.24 22.34 3.57
C SER A 126 -27.96 22.75 2.12
N GLU A 127 -27.10 23.74 1.90
CA GLU A 127 -26.73 24.23 0.57
C GLU A 127 -25.47 23.53 0.02
N GLY A 128 -24.80 22.73 0.84
CA GLY A 128 -23.52 22.10 0.53
C GLY A 128 -22.34 23.07 0.40
N LYS A 129 -22.44 24.28 0.97
CA LYS A 129 -21.44 25.36 0.79
C LYS A 129 -20.35 25.36 1.86
N THR A 130 -20.65 24.91 3.06
CA THR A 130 -19.68 24.77 4.17
C THR A 130 -19.33 23.32 4.43
N TYR A 131 -18.15 23.06 4.97
CA TYR A 131 -17.70 21.73 5.40
C TYR A 131 -17.67 21.56 6.93
N ASN A 132 -17.48 22.66 7.67
CA ASN A 132 -17.29 22.72 9.12
C ASN A 132 -16.12 21.84 9.62
N PRO A 133 -14.86 22.12 9.22
CA PRO A 133 -13.72 21.23 9.48
C PRO A 133 -13.44 20.95 10.97
N SER A 134 -13.71 21.92 11.86
CA SER A 134 -13.56 21.79 13.31
C SER A 134 -14.79 21.20 14.01
N GLY A 135 -15.89 21.02 13.29
CA GLY A 135 -17.12 20.43 13.82
C GLY A 135 -16.93 18.96 14.19
N GLU A 136 -17.60 18.54 15.27
CA GLU A 136 -17.60 17.15 15.70
C GLU A 136 -18.38 16.27 14.69
N VAL A 137 -17.87 15.08 14.40
CA VAL A 137 -18.60 14.09 13.60
C VAL A 137 -19.56 13.32 14.50
N SER A 138 -20.84 13.29 14.18
CA SER A 138 -21.82 12.45 14.89
C SER A 138 -21.71 10.97 14.49
N ARG A 139 -22.21 10.06 15.33
CA ARG A 139 -22.20 8.62 15.05
C ARG A 139 -22.96 8.25 13.78
N GLN A 140 -24.07 8.93 13.49
CA GLN A 140 -24.86 8.69 12.28
C GLN A 140 -24.15 9.19 11.01
N GLU A 141 -23.40 10.29 11.11
CA GLU A 141 -22.56 10.76 10.00
C GLU A 141 -21.39 9.82 9.75
N LEU A 142 -20.73 9.33 10.80
CA LEU A 142 -19.66 8.32 10.66
C LEU A 142 -20.16 7.07 9.93
N ALA A 143 -21.35 6.56 10.30
CA ALA A 143 -21.97 5.44 9.59
C ALA A 143 -22.20 5.75 8.12
N ALA A 144 -22.79 6.91 7.82
CA ALA A 144 -23.05 7.33 6.44
C ALA A 144 -21.77 7.44 5.62
N PHE A 145 -20.71 8.06 6.16
CA PHE A 145 -19.45 8.18 5.46
C PHE A 145 -18.80 6.82 5.15
N LEU A 146 -18.74 5.92 6.13
CA LEU A 146 -18.12 4.61 5.93
C LEU A 146 -18.90 3.77 4.92
N ILE A 147 -20.23 3.79 4.99
CA ILE A 147 -21.08 3.08 4.02
C ILE A 147 -20.93 3.65 2.61
N ARG A 148 -20.84 4.98 2.44
CA ARG A 148 -20.52 5.58 1.14
C ARG A 148 -19.13 5.20 0.63
N GLY A 149 -18.11 5.24 1.49
CA GLY A 149 -16.75 4.84 1.13
C GLY A 149 -16.65 3.36 0.71
N LEU A 150 -17.46 2.49 1.30
CA LEU A 150 -17.62 1.09 0.88
C LEU A 150 -18.46 0.92 -0.40
N SER A 151 -18.93 2.00 -1.01
CA SER A 151 -19.82 1.99 -2.18
C SER A 151 -21.13 1.23 -1.94
N LEU A 152 -21.65 1.32 -0.71
CA LEU A 152 -22.88 0.65 -0.27
C LEU A 152 -24.07 1.60 -0.10
N GLU A 153 -24.00 2.82 -0.64
CA GLU A 153 -25.04 3.85 -0.49
C GLU A 153 -26.38 3.43 -1.10
N GLU A 154 -26.40 2.88 -2.32
CA GLU A 154 -27.64 2.40 -2.93
C GLU A 154 -28.29 1.27 -2.13
N LEU A 155 -27.48 0.41 -1.51
CA LEU A 155 -27.98 -0.64 -0.64
C LEU A 155 -28.61 -0.03 0.62
N ALA A 156 -27.93 0.92 1.26
CA ALA A 156 -28.43 1.61 2.44
C ALA A 156 -29.76 2.35 2.18
N GLN A 157 -29.95 2.92 0.99
CA GLN A 157 -31.22 3.56 0.61
C GLN A 157 -32.39 2.58 0.47
N LYS A 158 -32.11 1.28 0.23
CA LYS A 158 -33.10 0.21 0.10
C LYS A 158 -33.26 -0.60 1.39
N THR A 159 -32.29 -0.52 2.30
CA THR A 159 -32.31 -1.21 3.59
C THR A 159 -33.42 -0.66 4.48
N ALA A 160 -34.12 -1.56 5.18
CA ALA A 160 -35.16 -1.17 6.14
C ALA A 160 -34.59 -0.22 7.21
N PRO A 161 -35.26 0.90 7.50
CA PRO A 161 -34.74 1.90 8.44
C PRO A 161 -34.71 1.35 9.86
N VAL A 162 -33.64 1.64 10.60
CA VAL A 162 -33.54 1.26 12.01
C VAL A 162 -34.65 1.95 12.82
N SER A 163 -35.30 1.19 13.71
CA SER A 163 -36.26 1.74 14.66
C SER A 163 -35.53 2.34 15.86
N ASP A 164 -34.91 3.50 15.65
CA ASP A 164 -34.18 4.25 16.67
C ASP A 164 -34.45 5.76 16.52
N SER A 165 -35.06 6.37 17.54
CA SER A 165 -35.42 7.80 17.51
C SER A 165 -34.24 8.74 17.70
N THR A 166 -33.06 8.23 18.07
CA THR A 166 -31.84 9.03 18.18
C THR A 166 -31.15 9.28 16.83
N VAL A 167 -31.64 8.64 15.76
CA VAL A 167 -31.10 8.69 14.40
C VAL A 167 -32.06 9.47 13.50
N ASP A 168 -31.55 10.46 12.77
CA ASP A 168 -32.36 11.19 11.81
C ASP A 168 -32.80 10.31 10.64
N ASP A 169 -33.97 10.59 10.06
CA ASP A 169 -34.58 9.76 9.01
C ASP A 169 -33.65 9.50 7.84
N TRP A 170 -32.88 10.51 7.41
CA TRP A 170 -31.93 10.39 6.31
C TRP A 170 -30.79 9.38 6.59
N ALA A 171 -30.45 9.18 7.87
CA ALA A 171 -29.32 8.34 8.28
C ALA A 171 -29.75 6.90 8.62
N LYS A 172 -31.06 6.63 8.77
CA LYS A 172 -31.54 5.34 9.30
C LYS A 172 -31.10 4.14 8.48
N GLY A 173 -31.14 4.21 7.15
CA GLY A 173 -30.69 3.12 6.28
C GLY A 173 -29.19 2.85 6.39
N TYR A 174 -28.38 3.91 6.46
CA TYR A 174 -26.92 3.80 6.67
C TYR A 174 -26.60 3.17 8.02
N VAL A 175 -27.31 3.58 9.07
CA VAL A 175 -27.13 3.03 10.42
C VAL A 175 -27.52 1.55 10.46
N THR A 176 -28.65 1.16 9.84
CA THR A 176 -29.02 -0.27 9.74
C THR A 176 -27.89 -1.07 9.11
N LEU A 177 -27.39 -0.63 7.96
CA LEU A 177 -26.37 -1.37 7.23
C LEU A 177 -25.02 -1.42 7.97
N ALA A 178 -24.63 -0.33 8.65
CA ALA A 178 -23.42 -0.31 9.47
C ALA A 178 -23.50 -1.29 10.65
N LEU A 179 -24.69 -1.47 11.23
CA LEU A 179 -24.94 -2.48 12.27
C LEU A 179 -24.92 -3.91 11.69
N GLU A 180 -25.60 -4.17 10.57
CA GLU A 180 -25.65 -5.49 9.93
C GLU A 180 -24.27 -5.97 9.46
N LYS A 181 -23.43 -5.06 9.00
CA LYS A 181 -22.06 -5.33 8.55
C LYS A 181 -21.04 -5.38 9.69
N ASN A 182 -21.48 -5.21 10.96
CA ASN A 182 -20.62 -5.13 12.14
C ASN A 182 -19.55 -4.02 12.05
N ILE A 183 -19.80 -2.96 11.29
CA ILE A 183 -18.90 -1.80 11.19
C ILE A 183 -19.02 -0.95 12.46
N MET A 184 -20.25 -0.81 12.96
CA MET A 184 -20.53 -0.08 14.20
C MET A 184 -21.45 -0.91 15.09
N ALA A 185 -21.47 -0.57 16.39
CA ALA A 185 -22.33 -1.21 17.38
C ALA A 185 -23.20 -0.18 18.10
N LYS A 186 -24.34 -0.63 18.64
CA LYS A 186 -25.20 0.17 19.52
C LYS A 186 -24.50 0.46 20.86
N GLN A 187 -25.01 1.46 21.58
CA GLN A 187 -24.63 1.76 22.95
C GLN A 187 -25.28 0.76 23.92
N ASP A 188 -24.79 0.70 25.16
CA ASP A 188 -25.27 -0.22 26.20
C ASP A 188 -26.76 -0.01 26.55
N ASN A 189 -27.28 1.21 26.34
CA ASN A 189 -28.70 1.54 26.52
C ASN A 189 -29.60 0.98 25.40
N GLY A 190 -29.05 0.25 24.43
CA GLY A 190 -29.78 -0.36 23.32
C GLY A 190 -30.11 0.59 22.15
N THR A 191 -29.70 1.86 22.22
CA THR A 191 -29.83 2.83 21.13
C THR A 191 -28.52 2.98 20.36
N PHE A 192 -28.58 3.45 19.13
CA PHE A 192 -27.43 3.81 18.33
C PHE A 192 -26.85 5.16 18.75
N GLY A 193 -27.64 6.07 19.32
CA GLY A 193 -27.19 7.40 19.73
C GLY A 193 -26.74 8.26 18.54
N GLY A 194 -27.53 8.31 17.46
CA GLY A 194 -27.12 8.85 16.15
C GLY A 194 -26.49 10.24 16.18
N LYS A 195 -27.09 11.17 16.93
CA LYS A 195 -26.63 12.57 17.06
C LYS A 195 -25.48 12.78 18.03
N THR A 196 -25.06 11.75 18.77
CA THR A 196 -23.96 11.89 19.72
C THR A 196 -22.61 11.91 18.99
N PRO A 197 -21.62 12.67 19.48
CA PRO A 197 -20.30 12.73 18.85
C PRO A 197 -19.60 11.36 18.82
N ALA A 198 -18.96 11.04 17.70
CA ALA A 198 -18.08 9.90 17.57
C ALA A 198 -16.72 10.19 18.23
N THR A 199 -16.22 9.21 18.98
CA THR A 199 -14.88 9.27 19.57
C THR A 199 -13.83 8.74 18.61
N ARG A 200 -12.56 9.11 18.81
CA ARG A 200 -11.44 8.56 18.04
C ARG A 200 -11.35 7.03 18.16
N LYS A 201 -11.63 6.48 19.35
CA LYS A 201 -11.73 5.01 19.53
C LYS A 201 -12.74 4.38 18.58
N MET A 202 -13.89 5.01 18.44
CA MET A 202 -14.95 4.52 17.56
C MET A 202 -14.57 4.62 16.10
N LEU A 203 -13.90 5.71 15.69
CA LEU A 203 -13.37 5.82 14.34
C LEU A 203 -12.40 4.68 14.05
N VAL A 204 -11.39 4.44 14.90
CA VAL A 204 -10.41 3.36 14.67
C VAL A 204 -11.09 2.01 14.50
N LEU A 205 -12.03 1.67 15.39
CA LEU A 205 -12.72 0.38 15.32
C LEU A 205 -13.59 0.26 14.08
N ALA A 206 -14.37 1.29 13.75
CA ALA A 206 -15.24 1.25 12.58
C ALA A 206 -14.44 1.26 11.26
N SER A 207 -13.35 2.01 11.22
CA SER A 207 -12.36 2.01 10.14
C SER A 207 -11.73 0.64 9.93
N TYR A 208 -11.36 -0.05 11.01
CA TYR A 208 -10.80 -1.40 10.96
C TYR A 208 -11.79 -2.42 10.39
N GLU A 209 -13.06 -2.37 10.79
CA GLU A 209 -14.05 -3.30 10.23
C GLU A 209 -14.38 -2.93 8.77
N ALA A 210 -14.34 -1.64 8.40
CA ALA A 210 -14.48 -1.21 7.01
C ALA A 210 -13.34 -1.73 6.11
N THR A 211 -12.08 -1.73 6.56
CA THR A 211 -10.95 -2.26 5.76
C THR A 211 -11.09 -3.75 5.48
N LYS A 212 -11.65 -4.53 6.41
CA LYS A 212 -11.96 -5.95 6.15
C LYS A 212 -12.99 -6.15 5.05
N ILE A 213 -14.00 -5.28 4.98
CA ILE A 213 -15.03 -5.36 3.95
C ILE A 213 -14.44 -5.01 2.58
N LEU A 214 -13.53 -4.04 2.51
CA LEU A 214 -12.77 -3.70 1.29
C LEU A 214 -11.89 -4.86 0.81
N ALA A 215 -11.30 -5.62 1.74
CA ALA A 215 -10.44 -6.76 1.42
C ALA A 215 -11.22 -8.01 0.92
N GLY A 216 -12.56 -8.03 1.02
CA GLY A 216 -13.39 -9.21 0.78
C GLY A 216 -13.34 -10.23 1.92
N PRO A 217 -14.11 -11.34 1.87
CA PRO A 217 -14.19 -12.31 2.97
C PRO A 217 -12.80 -12.87 3.28
N THR A 218 -12.26 -12.45 4.43
CA THR A 218 -11.02 -12.98 4.98
C THR A 218 -11.30 -14.37 5.54
N PRO A 219 -10.53 -15.41 5.19
CA PRO A 219 -10.62 -16.69 5.88
C PRO A 219 -10.36 -16.48 7.38
N PRO A 220 -11.09 -17.17 8.28
CA PRO A 220 -10.81 -17.05 9.71
C PRO A 220 -9.36 -17.49 9.97
N LEU A 221 -8.63 -16.68 10.75
CA LEU A 221 -7.29 -17.03 11.21
C LEU A 221 -7.34 -18.37 11.95
N SER A 222 -6.76 -19.41 11.34
CA SER A 222 -6.51 -20.71 12.00
C SER A 222 -5.10 -21.19 11.68
N PRO A 223 -4.45 -21.89 12.64
CA PRO A 223 -3.02 -22.15 12.63
C PRO A 223 -2.63 -23.15 11.52
N SER A 224 -1.46 -22.92 10.92
CA SER A 224 -0.89 -23.76 9.86
C SER A 224 -0.70 -25.22 10.29
N PRO A 225 -1.00 -26.18 9.39
CA PRO A 225 0.01 -27.19 9.05
C PRO A 225 0.15 -27.52 7.53
N SER A 226 1.22 -28.28 7.25
CA SER A 226 1.92 -28.70 6.00
C SER A 226 1.13 -29.27 4.78
N PRO A 227 1.77 -29.41 3.59
CA PRO A 227 1.11 -29.53 2.27
C PRO A 227 0.93 -30.96 1.73
N SER A 228 -0.03 -31.14 0.80
CA SER A 228 -0.05 -31.97 -0.44
C SER A 228 -1.50 -32.40 -0.85
N PRO A 229 -1.80 -32.83 -2.10
CA PRO A 229 -1.91 -32.05 -3.35
C PRO A 229 -3.31 -32.11 -4.04
N LEU A 230 -3.62 -31.06 -4.83
CA LEU A 230 -4.54 -30.87 -6.00
C LEU A 230 -5.94 -31.53 -6.05
N PRO A 231 -6.97 -30.83 -6.62
CA PRO A 231 -7.12 -30.81 -8.08
C PRO A 231 -7.56 -29.47 -8.71
N SER A 232 -7.17 -29.32 -9.98
CA SER A 232 -7.51 -28.21 -10.89
C SER A 232 -9.00 -28.21 -11.27
N PRO A 233 -9.61 -27.03 -11.50
CA PRO A 233 -10.71 -26.90 -12.45
C PRO A 233 -10.29 -26.12 -13.70
N ALA A 234 -10.86 -26.58 -14.81
CA ALA A 234 -10.66 -26.15 -16.20
C ALA A 234 -11.34 -24.79 -16.52
N PRO A 235 -11.11 -24.23 -17.72
CA PRO A 235 -11.14 -22.78 -17.97
C PRO A 235 -12.53 -22.26 -18.33
N ASN A 236 -12.85 -21.06 -17.84
CA ASN A 236 -13.93 -20.25 -18.40
C ASN A 236 -13.37 -19.29 -19.45
N LYS A 237 -13.90 -19.41 -20.67
CA LYS A 237 -13.65 -18.54 -21.82
C LYS A 237 -14.36 -17.21 -21.66
N GLY A 238 -13.66 -16.14 -22.04
CA GLY A 238 -14.25 -14.95 -22.66
C GLY A 238 -14.15 -13.66 -21.86
N ASP A 239 -13.03 -12.95 -21.97
CA ASP A 239 -13.05 -11.50 -22.16
C ASP A 239 -11.77 -11.07 -22.91
N SER A 240 -11.93 -10.34 -24.01
CA SER A 240 -10.81 -9.96 -24.88
C SER A 240 -10.08 -8.74 -24.32
N GLY A 241 -8.84 -8.95 -23.85
CA GLY A 241 -7.74 -7.99 -24.02
C GLY A 241 -7.20 -7.25 -22.79
N LYS A 242 -7.81 -7.35 -21.60
CA LYS A 242 -7.17 -6.80 -20.37
C LYS A 242 -6.25 -7.86 -19.76
N VAL A 243 -4.95 -7.61 -19.80
CA VAL A 243 -3.97 -8.49 -19.13
C VAL A 243 -4.26 -8.50 -17.64
N SER A 244 -4.52 -9.69 -17.10
CA SER A 244 -4.82 -9.88 -15.69
C SER A 244 -3.57 -10.34 -14.94
N ALA A 245 -3.28 -9.67 -13.82
CA ALA A 245 -2.24 -10.09 -12.88
C ALA A 245 -2.71 -11.20 -11.92
N LYS A 246 -4.00 -11.56 -11.93
CA LYS A 246 -4.56 -12.57 -11.03
C LYS A 246 -3.88 -13.93 -11.22
N GLY A 247 -3.25 -14.43 -10.15
CA GLY A 247 -2.52 -15.71 -10.15
C GLY A 247 -1.16 -15.66 -10.85
N LYS A 248 -0.70 -14.49 -11.28
CA LYS A 248 0.67 -14.29 -11.77
C LYS A 248 1.61 -14.16 -10.58
N ARG A 249 2.73 -14.87 -10.64
CA ARG A 249 3.70 -14.92 -9.55
C ARG A 249 4.81 -13.90 -9.78
N VAL A 250 5.02 -13.02 -8.81
CA VAL A 250 6.12 -12.05 -8.82
C VAL A 250 7.15 -12.43 -7.79
N LEU A 251 8.41 -12.55 -8.21
CA LEU A 251 9.54 -12.61 -7.28
C LEU A 251 10.12 -11.22 -7.13
N MET A 252 9.82 -10.58 -6.00
CA MET A 252 10.35 -9.26 -5.66
C MET A 252 11.63 -9.43 -4.85
N THR A 253 12.75 -8.91 -5.36
CA THR A 253 13.96 -8.82 -4.55
C THR A 253 13.90 -7.61 -3.62
N SER A 254 14.39 -7.83 -2.41
CA SER A 254 14.44 -6.84 -1.33
C SER A 254 15.69 -7.08 -0.51
N ASP A 255 16.22 -6.06 0.16
CA ASP A 255 17.21 -6.30 1.21
C ASP A 255 16.51 -6.58 2.54
N VAL A 256 17.22 -7.32 3.39
CA VAL A 256 16.81 -7.61 4.76
C VAL A 256 17.46 -6.60 5.69
N ASN A 257 16.85 -6.34 6.83
CA ASN A 257 17.45 -5.46 7.80
C ASN A 257 18.75 -6.11 8.32
N THR A 258 19.88 -5.39 8.29
CA THR A 258 21.16 -5.92 8.78
C THR A 258 21.12 -6.31 10.25
N SER A 259 20.14 -5.80 11.00
CA SER A 259 19.91 -6.05 12.42
C SER A 259 18.75 -7.01 12.70
N ASN A 260 17.99 -7.49 11.69
CA ASN A 260 16.88 -8.44 11.82
C ASN A 260 16.60 -9.14 10.47
N PRO A 261 16.40 -10.47 10.40
CA PRO A 261 16.07 -11.18 9.16
C PRO A 261 14.84 -10.68 8.39
N ASP A 262 13.99 -9.83 8.99
CA ASP A 262 12.87 -9.19 8.31
C ASP A 262 13.31 -8.38 7.09
N PHE A 263 12.49 -8.46 6.05
CA PHE A 263 12.63 -7.59 4.91
C PHE A 263 12.43 -6.10 5.27
N ARG A 264 13.14 -5.22 4.56
CA ARG A 264 12.97 -3.77 4.71
C ARG A 264 11.54 -3.36 4.37
N LYS A 265 10.98 -2.47 5.20
CA LYS A 265 9.61 -1.95 5.03
C LYS A 265 9.46 -0.98 3.87
N ASP A 266 10.56 -0.42 3.39
CA ASP A 266 10.62 0.52 2.27
C ASP A 266 9.89 0.00 1.02
N ASP A 267 10.01 -1.29 0.76
CA ASP A 267 9.41 -1.93 -0.41
C ASP A 267 7.91 -2.28 -0.22
N ASN A 268 7.36 -2.14 0.99
CA ASN A 268 6.00 -2.62 1.28
C ASN A 268 4.94 -1.93 0.43
N MET A 269 5.13 -0.66 0.04
CA MET A 269 4.18 0.02 -0.84
C MET A 269 4.05 -0.67 -2.19
N VAL A 270 5.18 -1.11 -2.74
CA VAL A 270 5.24 -1.81 -4.03
C VAL A 270 4.66 -3.22 -3.87
N VAL A 271 4.99 -3.92 -2.78
CA VAL A 271 4.40 -5.22 -2.45
C VAL A 271 2.86 -5.11 -2.39
N ASN A 272 2.35 -4.13 -1.65
CA ASN A 272 0.92 -3.91 -1.49
C ASN A 272 0.26 -3.53 -2.82
N ARG A 273 0.90 -2.68 -3.64
CA ARG A 273 0.38 -2.31 -4.96
C ARG A 273 0.31 -3.52 -5.89
N LEU A 274 1.38 -4.31 -5.98
CA LEU A 274 1.40 -5.55 -6.76
C LEU A 274 0.29 -6.52 -6.31
N GLN A 275 0.14 -6.74 -5.00
CA GLN A 275 -0.93 -7.57 -4.45
C GLN A 275 -2.32 -7.03 -4.79
N SER A 276 -2.51 -5.70 -4.76
CA SER A 276 -3.79 -5.07 -5.11
C SER A 276 -4.17 -5.27 -6.58
N LEU A 277 -3.19 -5.48 -7.46
CA LEU A 277 -3.42 -5.84 -8.87
C LEU A 277 -3.74 -7.34 -9.06
N GLY A 278 -3.55 -8.16 -8.03
CA GLY A 278 -3.81 -9.61 -8.03
C GLY A 278 -2.58 -10.50 -8.16
N PHE A 279 -1.37 -9.93 -8.11
CA PHE A 279 -0.13 -10.70 -8.13
C PHE A 279 0.06 -11.50 -6.84
N GLU A 280 0.57 -12.72 -6.99
CA GLU A 280 1.13 -13.50 -5.88
C GLU A 280 2.58 -13.08 -5.65
N VAL A 281 2.79 -12.18 -4.69
CA VAL A 281 4.11 -11.59 -4.42
C VAL A 281 4.89 -12.45 -3.43
N THR A 282 6.03 -12.98 -3.87
CA THR A 282 7.06 -13.56 -3.00
C THR A 282 8.23 -12.60 -2.88
N ARG A 283 8.77 -12.40 -1.67
CA ARG A 283 9.98 -11.59 -1.47
C ARG A 283 11.22 -12.48 -1.37
N LEU A 284 12.31 -12.06 -2.01
CA LEU A 284 13.61 -12.72 -1.99
C LEU A 284 14.68 -11.80 -1.39
N ALA A 285 15.38 -12.28 -0.36
CA ALA A 285 16.46 -11.53 0.25
C ALA A 285 17.62 -11.33 -0.73
N SER A 286 18.24 -10.16 -0.71
CA SER A 286 19.32 -9.82 -1.65
C SER A 286 20.46 -10.86 -1.63
N THR A 287 20.77 -11.42 -0.46
CA THR A 287 21.78 -12.49 -0.27
C THR A 287 21.44 -13.81 -0.95
N LYS A 288 20.17 -14.02 -1.33
CA LYS A 288 19.65 -15.25 -1.93
C LYS A 288 19.43 -15.13 -3.44
N ILE A 289 19.81 -14.01 -4.06
CA ILE A 289 19.67 -13.79 -5.50
C ILE A 289 20.60 -14.73 -6.29
N THR A 290 19.98 -15.66 -7.01
CA THR A 290 20.55 -16.49 -8.08
C THR A 290 19.57 -16.55 -9.25
N ALA A 291 19.99 -17.01 -10.42
CA ALA A 291 19.09 -17.10 -11.58
C ALA A 291 17.97 -18.14 -11.36
N GLU A 292 18.32 -19.25 -10.72
CA GLU A 292 17.44 -20.38 -10.44
C GLU A 292 16.30 -20.00 -9.48
N ALA A 293 16.53 -19.03 -8.59
CA ALA A 293 15.50 -18.56 -7.66
C ALA A 293 14.26 -18.00 -8.38
N PHE A 294 14.41 -17.52 -9.62
CA PHE A 294 13.33 -16.94 -10.42
C PHE A 294 12.59 -17.98 -11.28
N GLU A 295 12.97 -19.26 -11.23
CA GLU A 295 12.27 -20.31 -11.97
C GLU A 295 10.80 -20.42 -11.55
N GLY A 296 9.91 -20.45 -12.53
CA GLY A 296 8.47 -20.51 -12.33
C GLY A 296 7.79 -19.16 -12.07
N TYR A 297 8.52 -18.07 -11.82
CA TYR A 297 7.90 -16.76 -11.67
C TYR A 297 7.56 -16.14 -13.03
N ASP A 298 6.48 -15.36 -13.07
CA ASP A 298 6.04 -14.65 -14.28
C ASP A 298 6.73 -13.28 -14.44
N LEU A 299 7.24 -12.71 -13.33
CA LEU A 299 7.90 -11.41 -13.28
C LEU A 299 8.96 -11.38 -12.19
N ALA A 300 10.14 -10.86 -12.52
CA ALA A 300 11.14 -10.43 -11.56
C ALA A 300 10.98 -8.93 -11.28
N TYR A 301 10.77 -8.55 -10.02
CA TYR A 301 10.77 -7.14 -9.61
C TYR A 301 12.00 -6.86 -8.76
N ILE A 302 12.90 -6.01 -9.24
CA ILE A 302 14.13 -5.66 -8.54
C ILE A 302 13.89 -4.42 -7.70
N GLY A 303 13.49 -4.66 -6.44
CA GLY A 303 13.06 -3.62 -5.52
C GLY A 303 14.19 -2.67 -5.14
N TRP A 304 13.81 -1.44 -4.79
CA TRP A 304 14.75 -0.35 -4.51
C TRP A 304 15.73 -0.71 -3.40
N SER A 305 15.22 -1.39 -2.37
CA SER A 305 16.04 -1.76 -1.23
C SER A 305 17.10 -2.81 -1.56
N THR A 306 16.97 -3.51 -2.70
CA THR A 306 17.86 -4.61 -3.12
C THR A 306 19.32 -4.17 -3.15
N ASN A 307 20.16 -4.92 -2.45
CA ASN A 307 21.58 -4.64 -2.42
C ASN A 307 22.22 -4.98 -3.79
N PRO A 308 22.71 -3.98 -4.56
CA PRO A 308 23.15 -4.18 -5.94
C PRO A 308 24.33 -5.15 -6.06
N LYS A 309 25.12 -5.33 -4.98
CA LYS A 309 26.25 -6.27 -4.98
C LYS A 309 25.85 -7.71 -5.32
N TYR A 310 24.59 -8.08 -5.09
CA TYR A 310 24.07 -9.42 -5.38
C TYR A 310 23.32 -9.52 -6.72
N VAL A 311 23.00 -8.41 -7.37
CA VAL A 311 22.33 -8.36 -8.68
C VAL A 311 23.37 -8.51 -9.78
N LYS A 312 24.22 -7.49 -10.01
CA LYS A 312 25.28 -7.47 -11.03
C LYS A 312 24.85 -8.18 -12.32
N LYS A 313 25.72 -9.03 -12.89
CA LYS A 313 25.45 -9.78 -14.13
C LYS A 313 24.53 -10.99 -13.96
N LYS A 314 24.09 -11.33 -12.73
CA LYS A 314 23.36 -12.59 -12.47
C LYS A 314 21.98 -12.64 -13.11
N LEU A 315 21.36 -11.48 -13.33
CA LEU A 315 19.99 -11.40 -13.83
C LEU A 315 19.91 -11.13 -15.33
N LYS A 316 21.04 -10.85 -15.99
CA LYS A 316 21.09 -10.46 -17.42
C LYS A 316 20.56 -11.53 -18.37
N SER A 317 20.64 -12.80 -17.97
CA SER A 317 20.25 -13.95 -18.78
C SER A 317 18.90 -14.53 -18.37
N LEU A 318 18.17 -13.90 -17.44
CA LEU A 318 16.87 -14.42 -17.02
C LEU A 318 15.89 -14.44 -18.20
N PRO A 319 15.19 -15.56 -18.45
CA PRO A 319 14.27 -15.69 -19.58
C PRO A 319 12.86 -15.13 -19.29
N ILE A 320 12.68 -14.45 -18.14
CA ILE A 320 11.40 -13.87 -17.71
C ILE A 320 11.46 -12.35 -17.68
N PRO A 321 10.32 -11.65 -17.78
CA PRO A 321 10.28 -10.20 -17.66
C PRO A 321 10.91 -9.68 -16.36
N ILE A 322 11.61 -8.54 -16.43
CA ILE A 322 12.29 -7.91 -15.28
C ILE A 322 11.94 -6.42 -15.21
N ILE A 323 11.59 -5.94 -14.01
CA ILE A 323 11.46 -4.51 -13.72
C ILE A 323 12.56 -4.11 -12.74
N TYR A 324 13.36 -3.13 -13.12
CA TYR A 324 14.39 -2.53 -12.27
C TYR A 324 13.88 -1.24 -11.67
N SER A 325 13.99 -1.12 -10.35
CA SER A 325 13.43 0.04 -9.66
C SER A 325 14.47 1.07 -9.18
N HIS A 326 15.76 0.72 -9.33
CA HIS A 326 16.93 1.51 -8.96
C HIS A 326 17.96 1.60 -10.09
N SER A 327 18.57 2.77 -10.28
CA SER A 327 19.55 3.02 -11.37
C SER A 327 20.77 2.13 -11.31
N ARG A 328 21.24 1.73 -10.12
CA ARG A 328 22.42 0.86 -10.02
C ARG A 328 22.15 -0.55 -10.49
N THR A 329 21.02 -1.12 -10.12
CA THR A 329 20.64 -2.46 -10.57
C THR A 329 20.28 -2.48 -12.05
N MET A 330 19.72 -1.38 -12.56
CA MET A 330 19.48 -1.16 -13.99
C MET A 330 20.80 -1.06 -14.78
N GLY A 331 21.75 -0.27 -14.28
CA GLY A 331 23.08 -0.12 -14.89
C GLY A 331 23.89 -1.41 -14.83
N ASP A 332 23.78 -2.17 -13.73
CA ASP A 332 24.35 -3.52 -13.60
C ASP A 332 23.82 -4.48 -14.67
N ALA A 333 22.63 -4.22 -15.23
CA ALA A 333 22.01 -4.96 -16.33
C ALA A 333 22.35 -4.39 -17.73
N ASP A 334 23.23 -3.39 -17.81
CA ASP A 334 23.63 -2.67 -19.04
C ASP A 334 22.45 -2.07 -19.82
N LEU A 335 21.33 -1.79 -19.14
CA LEU A 335 20.17 -1.13 -19.74
C LEU A 335 20.34 0.38 -19.84
N SER A 336 21.36 0.92 -19.19
CA SER A 336 21.67 2.34 -19.20
C SER A 336 23.16 2.63 -19.05
N SER A 337 23.64 3.66 -19.76
CA SER A 337 25.02 4.16 -19.64
C SER A 337 25.30 4.91 -18.33
N VAL A 338 24.28 5.15 -17.50
CA VAL A 338 24.42 5.68 -16.15
C VAL A 338 23.92 4.65 -15.14
N SER A 339 24.69 4.45 -14.06
CA SER A 339 24.41 3.41 -13.05
C SER A 339 24.40 3.94 -11.61
N GLU A 340 25.08 5.04 -11.30
CA GLU A 340 25.10 5.60 -9.94
C GLU A 340 24.84 7.10 -9.96
N ASN A 341 24.15 7.59 -8.92
CA ASN A 341 23.88 9.02 -8.67
C ASN A 341 23.18 9.77 -9.82
N ALA A 342 22.58 9.04 -10.77
CA ALA A 342 21.76 9.59 -11.84
C ALA A 342 20.42 10.07 -11.27
N ASN A 343 20.45 11.24 -10.64
CA ASN A 343 19.32 11.82 -9.93
C ASN A 343 19.03 13.23 -10.44
N ALA A 344 17.74 13.54 -10.58
CA ALA A 344 17.22 14.89 -10.70
C ALA A 344 16.56 15.24 -9.36
N GLU A 345 17.06 16.28 -8.70
CA GLU A 345 16.56 16.69 -7.38
C GLU A 345 15.29 17.55 -7.51
N LYS A 346 14.47 17.55 -6.46
CA LYS A 346 13.31 18.45 -6.31
C LYS A 346 12.30 18.40 -7.46
N GLN A 347 12.04 17.20 -7.99
CA GLN A 347 11.09 16.96 -9.07
C GLN A 347 9.71 16.62 -8.51
N THR A 348 8.67 17.26 -9.05
CA THR A 348 7.26 16.90 -8.84
C THR A 348 6.63 16.27 -10.09
N GLU A 349 7.25 16.46 -11.25
CA GLU A 349 6.70 16.12 -12.55
C GLU A 349 7.71 15.36 -13.43
N ILE A 350 7.19 14.65 -14.43
CA ILE A 350 7.93 14.07 -15.56
C ILE A 350 7.24 14.46 -16.87
N SER A 351 7.96 14.41 -17.99
CA SER A 351 7.38 14.63 -19.32
C SER A 351 7.13 13.29 -20.00
N ILE A 352 5.91 13.02 -20.42
CA ILE A 352 5.56 11.86 -21.26
C ILE A 352 5.97 12.16 -22.70
N VAL A 353 6.87 11.35 -23.24
CA VAL A 353 7.45 11.52 -24.59
C VAL A 353 6.96 10.48 -25.59
N LYS A 354 6.25 9.45 -25.13
CA LYS A 354 5.63 8.43 -26.00
C LYS A 354 4.19 8.11 -25.55
N PRO A 355 3.26 9.06 -25.69
CA PRO A 355 1.90 8.95 -25.15
C PRO A 355 1.07 7.81 -25.73
N ASP A 356 1.34 7.40 -26.98
CA ASP A 356 0.59 6.33 -27.65
C ASP A 356 1.00 4.93 -27.19
N HIS A 357 2.05 4.81 -26.39
CA HIS A 357 2.50 3.51 -25.88
C HIS A 357 1.70 3.09 -24.65
N PRO A 358 1.33 1.80 -24.47
CA PRO A 358 0.56 1.35 -23.31
C PRO A 358 1.17 1.73 -21.95
N LEU A 359 2.51 1.77 -21.88
CA LEU A 359 3.25 2.21 -20.68
C LEU A 359 2.99 3.67 -20.26
N ALA A 360 2.50 4.52 -21.16
CA ALA A 360 2.13 5.89 -20.83
C ALA A 360 0.80 5.96 -20.05
N ALA A 361 0.07 4.84 -19.92
CA ALA A 361 -1.21 4.76 -19.20
C ALA A 361 -2.26 5.78 -19.69
N GLY A 362 -2.19 6.17 -20.97
CA GLY A 362 -3.05 7.20 -21.56
C GLY A 362 -2.73 8.63 -21.10
N LEU A 363 -1.64 8.83 -20.36
CA LEU A 363 -1.17 10.15 -19.94
C LEU A 363 -0.33 10.81 -21.05
N THR A 364 -0.34 12.14 -21.09
CA THR A 364 0.33 12.94 -22.11
C THR A 364 0.91 14.22 -21.51
N GLY A 365 1.98 14.76 -22.10
CA GLY A 365 2.57 16.03 -21.67
C GLY A 365 3.31 15.92 -20.33
N ASP A 366 3.36 17.03 -19.59
CA ASP A 366 3.95 17.04 -18.25
C ASP A 366 2.94 16.49 -17.23
N VAL A 367 3.39 15.53 -16.43
CA VAL A 367 2.57 14.75 -15.51
C VAL A 367 3.14 14.88 -14.11
N GLN A 368 2.31 15.33 -13.15
CA GLN A 368 2.66 15.33 -11.74
C GLN A 368 2.66 13.92 -11.19
N ILE A 369 3.82 13.49 -10.70
CA ILE A 369 4.06 12.16 -10.13
C ILE A 369 4.34 12.19 -8.64
N HIS A 370 4.71 13.37 -8.11
CA HIS A 370 4.89 13.60 -6.69
C HIS A 370 4.15 14.86 -6.23
N TYR A 371 3.60 14.80 -5.01
CA TYR A 371 2.92 15.93 -4.38
C TYR A 371 3.89 17.01 -3.89
N GLU A 372 5.04 16.61 -3.34
CA GLU A 372 6.13 17.45 -2.86
C GLU A 372 7.40 17.20 -3.67
N PRO A 373 8.29 18.20 -3.83
CA PRO A 373 9.54 18.05 -4.56
C PRO A 373 10.35 16.86 -4.07
N TYR A 374 10.65 15.94 -4.99
CA TYR A 374 11.28 14.68 -4.65
C TYR A 374 12.46 14.37 -5.56
N ARG A 375 13.42 13.59 -5.05
CA ARG A 375 14.51 13.09 -5.89
C ARG A 375 13.97 12.06 -6.86
N LEU A 376 14.23 12.25 -8.14
CA LEU A 376 13.88 11.31 -9.19
C LEU A 376 15.13 10.68 -9.80
N THR A 377 15.12 9.36 -9.97
CA THR A 377 16.24 8.63 -10.58
C THR A 377 15.95 8.40 -12.05
N TYR A 378 16.98 8.56 -12.88
CA TYR A 378 16.88 8.40 -14.31
C TYR A 378 17.94 7.45 -14.87
N GLY A 379 17.73 7.02 -16.11
CA GLY A 379 18.68 6.33 -16.96
C GLY A 379 18.88 7.06 -18.28
N VAL A 380 19.95 6.70 -18.96
CA VAL A 380 20.27 6.99 -20.37
C VAL A 380 20.35 5.65 -21.10
N PRO A 381 19.25 5.16 -21.71
CA PRO A 381 19.22 3.87 -22.36
C PRO A 381 19.79 3.91 -23.78
N SER A 382 19.93 2.74 -24.41
CA SER A 382 20.28 2.62 -25.83
C SER A 382 19.14 3.09 -26.75
N LYS A 383 19.42 3.26 -28.04
CA LYS A 383 18.44 3.66 -29.06
C LYS A 383 17.30 2.66 -29.28
N ASP A 384 17.49 1.39 -28.90
CA ASP A 384 16.49 0.34 -29.05
C ASP A 384 15.46 0.36 -27.91
N ALA A 385 15.66 1.21 -26.89
CA ALA A 385 14.74 1.37 -25.79
C ALA A 385 13.48 2.12 -26.20
N ILE A 386 12.37 1.67 -25.64
CA ILE A 386 11.10 2.39 -25.63
C ILE A 386 11.16 3.38 -24.47
N VAL A 387 11.54 4.63 -24.74
CA VAL A 387 11.50 5.71 -23.75
C VAL A 387 10.08 6.27 -23.68
N VAL A 388 9.46 6.20 -22.51
CA VAL A 388 8.06 6.60 -22.30
C VAL A 388 7.97 7.94 -21.61
N ALA A 389 8.83 8.16 -20.61
CA ALA A 389 8.89 9.41 -19.87
C ALA A 389 10.32 9.84 -19.55
N THR A 390 10.51 11.16 -19.40
CA THR A 390 11.79 11.78 -19.06
C THR A 390 11.64 12.73 -17.88
N VAL A 391 12.76 13.12 -17.28
CA VAL A 391 12.80 14.26 -16.35
C VAL A 391 12.27 15.50 -17.10
N LYS A 392 11.42 16.30 -16.44
CA LYS A 392 10.82 17.49 -17.04
C LYS A 392 11.90 18.46 -17.50
N GLY A 393 11.84 18.86 -18.77
CA GLY A 393 12.84 19.74 -19.40
C GLY A 393 14.18 19.09 -19.71
N GLU A 394 14.36 17.78 -19.45
CA GLU A 394 15.62 17.07 -19.65
C GLU A 394 15.41 15.78 -20.49
N PRO A 395 15.24 15.90 -21.82
CA PRO A 395 14.79 14.80 -22.68
C PRO A 395 15.75 13.60 -22.78
N ASN A 396 17.02 13.78 -22.38
CA ASN A 396 18.02 12.71 -22.38
C ASN A 396 18.04 11.90 -21.08
N LYS A 397 17.20 12.24 -20.09
CA LYS A 397 17.13 11.58 -18.78
C LYS A 397 15.82 10.80 -18.67
N ALA A 398 15.83 9.55 -19.13
CA ALA A 398 14.67 8.67 -19.13
C ALA A 398 14.33 8.19 -17.72
N THR A 399 13.07 8.29 -17.33
CA THR A 399 12.58 7.92 -15.98
C THR A 399 11.75 6.65 -16.03
N ILE A 400 11.04 6.46 -17.14
CA ILE A 400 10.30 5.25 -17.49
C ILE A 400 10.74 4.84 -18.89
N PHE A 401 11.36 3.67 -18.99
CA PHE A 401 11.73 3.10 -20.27
C PHE A 401 11.75 1.58 -20.23
N ALA A 402 11.61 0.96 -21.40
CA ALA A 402 11.58 -0.49 -21.51
C ALA A 402 12.30 -1.00 -22.75
N TYR A 403 12.59 -2.29 -22.72
CA TYR A 403 13.14 -3.07 -23.81
C TYR A 403 12.19 -4.22 -24.10
N GLU A 404 11.88 -4.42 -25.38
CA GLU A 404 11.24 -5.64 -25.83
C GLU A 404 12.24 -6.79 -25.85
N LYS A 405 11.72 -8.02 -25.83
CA LYS A 405 12.56 -9.20 -26.03
C LYS A 405 13.23 -9.10 -27.41
N GLY A 406 14.55 -9.27 -27.44
CA GLY A 406 15.33 -9.21 -28.68
C GLY A 406 15.97 -7.85 -28.97
N SER A 407 15.54 -6.78 -28.28
CA SER A 407 16.16 -5.45 -28.38
C SER A 407 17.63 -5.47 -27.96
N LYS A 408 18.40 -4.44 -28.35
CA LYS A 408 19.82 -4.31 -27.99
C LYS A 408 20.05 -3.38 -26.80
N ASN A 409 20.76 -3.86 -25.78
CA ASN A 409 21.19 -3.04 -24.65
C ASN A 409 22.30 -2.03 -25.05
N ILE A 410 22.88 -1.28 -24.09
CA ILE A 410 23.89 -0.25 -24.41
C ILE A 410 25.21 -0.84 -24.96
N LEU A 411 25.45 -2.13 -24.77
CA LEU A 411 26.63 -2.84 -25.30
C LEU A 411 26.33 -3.55 -26.63
N GLY A 412 25.10 -3.45 -27.15
CA GLY A 412 24.68 -4.15 -28.38
C GLY A 412 24.30 -5.61 -28.16
N GLU A 413 24.16 -6.05 -26.90
CA GLU A 413 23.78 -7.42 -26.55
C GLU A 413 22.25 -7.57 -26.58
N THR A 414 21.77 -8.78 -26.89
CA THR A 414 20.33 -9.07 -26.95
C THR A 414 19.73 -9.14 -25.54
N VAL A 415 18.66 -8.39 -25.30
CA VAL A 415 17.85 -8.52 -24.08
C VAL A 415 16.96 -9.77 -24.18
N PRO A 416 17.07 -10.75 -23.26
CA PRO A 416 16.45 -12.08 -23.42
C PRO A 416 14.93 -12.11 -23.17
N ALA A 417 14.41 -11.13 -22.45
CA ALA A 417 13.01 -10.95 -22.10
C ALA A 417 12.68 -9.46 -21.99
N ARG A 418 11.41 -9.10 -21.78
CA ARG A 418 11.05 -7.71 -21.52
C ARG A 418 11.77 -7.20 -20.28
N SER A 419 12.45 -6.07 -20.40
CA SER A 419 13.13 -5.43 -19.27
C SER A 419 12.72 -3.98 -19.20
N ALA A 420 12.25 -3.52 -18.05
CA ALA A 420 11.84 -2.14 -17.85
C ALA A 420 12.53 -1.51 -16.65
N PHE A 421 12.59 -0.18 -16.67
CA PHE A 421 13.01 0.64 -15.56
C PHE A 421 11.87 1.57 -15.18
N PHE A 422 11.43 1.44 -13.92
CA PHE A 422 10.51 2.37 -13.29
C PHE A 422 11.19 3.01 -12.10
N PHE A 423 11.25 4.33 -12.06
CA PHE A 423 11.82 5.00 -10.89
C PHE A 423 10.91 4.77 -9.66
N THR A 424 11.34 3.91 -8.73
CA THR A 424 10.74 3.84 -7.39
C THR A 424 11.80 4.28 -6.40
N ASN A 425 12.15 5.55 -6.42
CA ASN A 425 12.97 6.05 -5.34
C ASN A 425 12.18 5.82 -4.03
N LEU A 426 12.81 5.18 -3.02
CA LEU A 426 12.71 5.48 -1.58
C LEU A 426 12.21 4.42 -0.60
N GLY A 427 12.57 4.71 0.67
CA GLY A 427 11.85 4.32 1.87
C GLY A 427 10.53 5.04 2.10
N THR A 428 9.98 4.89 3.31
CA THR A 428 8.55 5.11 3.66
C THR A 428 7.91 6.43 3.21
N GLN A 429 8.69 7.49 2.96
CA GLN A 429 8.21 8.80 2.51
C GLN A 429 7.64 8.83 1.08
N MET A 430 7.97 7.88 0.18
CA MET A 430 7.38 7.90 -1.18
C MET A 430 5.89 7.61 -1.14
N ASN A 431 5.47 6.73 -0.24
CA ASN A 431 4.12 6.19 -0.22
C ASN A 431 3.08 7.30 0.00
N GLU A 432 3.47 8.34 0.74
CA GLU A 432 2.64 9.52 1.01
C GLU A 432 2.80 10.60 -0.07
N ASN A 433 3.83 10.49 -0.91
CA ASN A 433 4.19 11.51 -1.89
C ASN A 433 3.81 11.16 -3.33
N ALA A 434 3.57 9.89 -3.65
CA ALA A 434 3.19 9.43 -5.00
C ALA A 434 1.75 9.79 -5.37
N THR A 435 1.53 10.31 -6.58
CA THR A 435 0.20 10.65 -7.12
C THR A 435 -0.51 9.43 -7.75
N ASP A 436 -1.79 9.59 -8.11
CA ASP A 436 -2.51 8.61 -8.92
C ASP A 436 -1.83 8.37 -10.27
N GLU A 437 -1.34 9.42 -10.90
CA GLU A 437 -0.66 9.34 -12.19
C GLU A 437 0.62 8.50 -12.08
N PHE A 438 1.38 8.63 -10.98
CA PHE A 438 2.49 7.73 -10.68
C PHE A 438 2.03 6.27 -10.62
N TRP A 439 0.95 5.99 -9.89
CA TRP A 439 0.46 4.63 -9.76
C TRP A 439 -0.16 4.06 -11.04
N LYS A 440 -0.80 4.89 -11.88
CA LYS A 440 -1.26 4.49 -13.22
C LYS A 440 -0.08 4.07 -14.11
N LEU A 441 1.01 4.84 -14.08
CA LEU A 441 2.23 4.51 -14.82
C LEU A 441 2.87 3.23 -14.28
N PHE A 442 2.94 3.07 -12.96
CA PHE A 442 3.46 1.86 -12.31
C PHE A 442 2.65 0.62 -12.72
N ASP A 443 1.32 0.70 -12.60
CA ASP A 443 0.40 -0.39 -12.96
C ASP A 443 0.53 -0.76 -14.43
N ALA A 444 0.61 0.25 -15.32
CA ALA A 444 0.80 0.03 -16.74
C ALA A 444 2.12 -0.70 -17.03
N GLU A 445 3.20 -0.38 -16.31
CA GLU A 445 4.48 -1.07 -16.47
C GLU A 445 4.45 -2.53 -16.03
N VAL A 446 3.96 -2.81 -14.82
CA VAL A 446 3.92 -4.19 -14.31
C VAL A 446 2.98 -5.08 -15.11
N LEU A 447 1.85 -4.53 -15.61
CA LEU A 447 0.93 -5.25 -16.47
C LEU A 447 1.48 -5.43 -17.88
N TRP A 448 2.18 -4.43 -18.44
CA TRP A 448 2.84 -4.53 -19.74
C TRP A 448 3.96 -5.58 -19.73
N ALA A 449 4.74 -5.66 -18.65
CA ALA A 449 5.84 -6.61 -18.55
C ALA A 449 5.38 -8.08 -18.68
N ILE A 450 4.20 -8.41 -18.14
CA ILE A 450 3.67 -9.79 -18.13
C ILE A 450 2.80 -10.15 -19.35
N GLN A 451 2.56 -9.22 -20.26
CA GLN A 451 1.80 -9.54 -21.47
C GLN A 451 2.64 -10.45 -22.37
N THR A 452 2.02 -11.49 -22.92
CA THR A 452 2.62 -12.20 -24.05
C THR A 452 2.71 -11.25 -25.24
N PRO A 453 3.87 -11.16 -25.93
CA PRO A 453 3.95 -10.44 -27.19
C PRO A 453 2.87 -10.96 -28.14
N GLU A 454 2.12 -10.07 -28.77
CA GLU A 454 1.19 -10.48 -29.84
C GLU A 454 2.01 -11.21 -30.92
N SER A 455 1.54 -12.41 -31.27
CA SER A 455 2.17 -13.31 -32.24
C SER A 455 2.13 -12.80 -33.66
#